data_AF-L7EUZ3-F1
#
_entry.id   AF-L7EUZ3-F1
#
_cell.length_a   1.000
_cell.length_b   1.000
_cell.length_c   1.000
_cell.angle_alpha   90.00
_cell.angle_beta   90.00
_cell.angle_gamma   90.00
#
_symmetry.space_group_name_H-M   'P 1'
#
loop_
_entity.id
_entity.type
_entity.pdbx_description
1 polymer ?
#
loop_
_entity_poly.entity_id
_entity_poly.type
_entity_poly.pdbx_seq_one_letter_code
_entity_poly.pdbx_strand_id
1 'polypeptide(L)'
;AGFATFGKRGPGDLFAALGALLSTSAPGALVLAAAQPVDVLPAAQGVALLTSAALVGFGRRRRPECRAARKRVRDLKRRSRELADPASAHQRLEKEIRVLDDALAKDNTASDQRIQALQIELRDGQARITMNLNRRTDQAQQQLAGLAAKERRRIDKALEPAVRAHIQDKLRRTSIQETRSLSNMGAKMVQALQDAGIRSAADFIGVDFSHNPSVVYLVRPGGQRIRVPGIGEARATALSDWRQGLEHRARASAPTTVPPAAKAQIKADIATLRRTHKAEIKQAEAEALQKKAALQRRITDERARLTGQRQQRAMDTQRKRAELLQRQKQLAGAEAERARVEAELARTRTETRGALGTGKYLRFLLTGR
;
A
#
# COMPACT_ATOMS: atom_id res chain seq x y z
N ALA A 1 -48.11 -10.90 56.62
CA ALA A 1 -49.30 -11.24 55.83
C ALA A 1 -49.82 -12.60 56.28
N GLY A 2 -51.03 -12.66 56.83
CA GLY A 2 -51.62 -13.93 57.28
C GLY A 2 -51.74 -14.92 56.12
N PHE A 3 -51.33 -16.17 56.34
CA PHE A 3 -51.47 -17.23 55.35
C PHE A 3 -52.95 -17.44 55.04
N ALA A 4 -53.31 -17.50 53.75
CA ALA A 4 -54.66 -17.85 53.34
C ALA A 4 -54.92 -19.33 53.70
N THR A 5 -55.59 -19.56 54.82
CA THR A 5 -56.16 -20.84 55.21
C THR A 5 -57.54 -21.00 54.57
N PHE A 6 -58.07 -22.22 54.56
CA PHE A 6 -59.45 -22.42 54.12
C PHE A 6 -60.40 -21.69 55.08
N GLY A 7 -61.22 -20.78 54.55
CA GLY A 7 -62.25 -20.08 55.31
C GLY A 7 -63.41 -21.01 55.68
N LYS A 8 -64.46 -20.47 56.33
CA LYS A 8 -65.64 -21.25 56.79
C LYS A 8 -66.18 -22.22 55.73
N ARG A 9 -66.68 -23.39 56.18
CA ARG A 9 -67.27 -24.41 55.31
C ARG A 9 -68.50 -23.84 54.61
N GLY A 10 -68.56 -23.98 53.29
CA GLY A 10 -69.74 -23.71 52.47
C GLY A 10 -70.44 -25.00 52.06
N PRO A 11 -71.63 -24.90 51.44
CA PRO A 11 -72.42 -26.06 51.03
C PRO A 11 -71.66 -27.00 50.08
N GLY A 12 -70.76 -26.47 49.24
CA GLY A 12 -69.92 -27.28 48.36
C GLY A 12 -68.88 -28.16 49.07
N ASP A 13 -68.50 -27.83 50.30
CA ASP A 13 -67.57 -28.64 51.09
C ASP A 13 -68.25 -29.85 51.73
N LEU A 14 -69.56 -29.78 51.96
CA LEU A 14 -70.36 -30.91 52.47
C LEU A 14 -70.43 -32.01 51.42
N PHE A 15 -70.64 -31.67 50.14
CA PHE A 15 -70.59 -32.65 49.04
C PHE A 15 -69.19 -33.25 48.87
N ALA A 16 -68.12 -32.46 49.06
CA ALA A 16 -66.76 -32.97 49.02
C ALA A 16 -66.42 -33.84 50.24
N ALA A 17 -66.94 -33.53 51.42
CA ALA A 17 -66.78 -34.32 52.65
C ALA A 17 -67.55 -35.64 52.56
N LEU A 18 -68.77 -35.64 52.01
CA LEU A 18 -69.53 -36.85 51.71
C LEU A 18 -68.80 -37.74 50.70
N GLY A 19 -68.26 -37.15 49.62
CA GLY A 19 -67.42 -37.87 48.66
C GLY A 19 -66.14 -38.45 49.27
N ALA A 20 -65.51 -37.74 50.21
CA ALA A 20 -64.34 -38.24 50.94
C ALA A 20 -64.70 -39.39 51.89
N LEU A 21 -65.82 -39.29 52.62
CA LEU A 21 -66.32 -40.32 53.53
C LEU A 21 -66.74 -41.60 52.77
N LEU A 22 -67.34 -41.46 51.58
CA LEU A 22 -67.70 -42.60 50.73
C LEU A 22 -66.49 -43.44 50.32
N SER A 23 -65.30 -42.83 50.18
CA SER A 23 -64.08 -43.58 49.84
C SER A 23 -63.50 -44.42 50.98
N THR A 24 -63.81 -44.08 52.25
CA THR A 24 -63.36 -44.85 53.42
C THR A 24 -64.42 -45.83 53.93
N SER A 25 -65.70 -45.64 53.61
CA SER A 25 -66.80 -46.52 54.06
C SER A 25 -67.36 -47.47 53.00
N ALA A 26 -67.14 -47.23 51.71
CA ALA A 26 -67.72 -48.05 50.63
C ALA A 26 -67.18 -49.48 50.49
N PRO A 27 -65.93 -49.85 50.87
CA PRO A 27 -65.51 -51.24 50.72
C PRO A 27 -66.32 -52.21 51.60
N GLY A 28 -66.80 -51.75 52.76
CA GLY A 28 -67.57 -52.60 53.69
C GLY A 28 -69.06 -52.71 53.34
N ALA A 29 -69.66 -51.66 52.80
CA ALA A 29 -71.12 -51.63 52.57
C ALA A 29 -71.55 -52.21 51.21
N LEU A 30 -70.73 -52.09 50.15
CA LEU A 30 -71.09 -52.62 48.82
C LEU A 30 -70.82 -54.13 48.68
N VAL A 31 -69.96 -54.72 49.52
CA VAL A 31 -69.75 -56.18 49.59
C VAL A 31 -70.99 -56.91 50.11
N LEU A 32 -71.86 -56.24 50.87
CA LEU A 32 -73.09 -56.82 51.41
C LEU A 32 -74.31 -56.73 50.48
N ALA A 33 -74.26 -55.93 49.40
CA ALA A 33 -75.45 -55.60 48.61
C ALA A 33 -75.45 -56.08 47.16
N ALA A 34 -74.31 -56.53 46.59
CA ALA A 34 -74.26 -56.97 45.20
C ALA A 34 -73.42 -58.25 45.05
N ALA A 35 -74.09 -59.34 44.69
CA ALA A 35 -73.49 -60.61 44.27
C ALA A 35 -72.76 -60.44 42.92
N GLN A 36 -71.63 -59.75 42.94
CA GLN A 36 -70.77 -59.51 41.78
C GLN A 36 -69.48 -60.35 41.91
N PRO A 37 -68.93 -60.85 40.79
CA PRO A 37 -67.74 -61.69 40.79
C PRO A 37 -66.52 -60.96 41.38
N VAL A 38 -65.71 -61.70 42.13
CA VAL A 38 -64.57 -61.21 42.92
C VAL A 38 -63.52 -60.45 42.08
N ASP A 39 -63.51 -60.65 40.75
CA ASP A 39 -62.61 -59.99 39.81
C ASP A 39 -62.93 -58.51 39.53
N VAL A 40 -64.09 -57.99 39.96
CA VAL A 40 -64.53 -56.60 39.70
C VAL A 40 -64.24 -55.66 40.88
N LEU A 41 -63.91 -56.21 42.06
CA LEU A 41 -63.58 -55.46 43.28
C LEU A 41 -62.45 -54.43 43.11
N PRO A 42 -61.29 -54.74 42.49
CA PRO A 42 -60.23 -53.74 42.30
C PRO A 42 -60.66 -52.63 41.32
N ALA A 43 -61.49 -52.94 40.32
CA ALA A 43 -62.01 -51.95 39.37
C ALA A 43 -63.02 -51.00 40.04
N ALA A 44 -63.95 -51.53 40.84
CA ALA A 44 -64.94 -50.73 41.56
C ALA A 44 -64.32 -49.82 42.63
N GLN A 45 -63.32 -50.33 43.37
CA GLN A 45 -62.53 -49.53 44.32
C GLN A 45 -61.73 -48.44 43.59
N GLY A 46 -61.15 -48.75 42.43
CA GLY A 46 -60.49 -47.77 41.58
C GLY A 46 -61.42 -46.64 41.13
N VAL A 47 -62.63 -46.96 40.69
CA VAL A 47 -63.64 -45.96 40.28
C VAL A 47 -64.12 -45.12 41.47
N ALA A 48 -64.34 -45.71 42.64
CA ALA A 48 -64.73 -44.99 43.85
C ALA A 48 -63.64 -44.02 44.35
N LEU A 49 -62.37 -44.42 44.29
CA LEU A 49 -61.24 -43.56 44.64
C LEU A 49 -61.02 -42.43 43.61
N LEU A 50 -61.25 -42.70 42.32
CA LEU A 50 -61.17 -41.68 41.28
C LEU A 50 -62.32 -40.67 41.38
N THR A 51 -63.55 -41.13 41.65
CA THR A 51 -64.71 -40.26 41.83
C THR A 51 -64.60 -39.41 43.11
N SER A 52 -64.11 -39.98 44.22
CA SER A 52 -63.86 -39.21 45.46
C SER A 52 -62.73 -38.20 45.26
N ALA A 53 -61.62 -38.58 44.61
CA ALA A 53 -60.54 -37.67 44.27
C ALA A 53 -61.02 -36.55 43.33
N ALA A 54 -61.93 -36.86 42.39
CA ALA A 54 -62.54 -35.88 41.51
C ALA A 54 -63.45 -34.90 42.27
N LEU A 55 -64.30 -35.38 43.19
CA LEU A 55 -65.19 -34.53 44.01
C LEU A 55 -64.41 -33.64 44.97
N VAL A 56 -63.41 -34.20 45.67
CA VAL A 56 -62.50 -33.43 46.53
C VAL A 56 -61.69 -32.42 45.71
N GLY A 57 -61.18 -32.83 44.55
CA GLY A 57 -60.48 -31.97 43.63
C GLY A 57 -61.37 -30.83 43.10
N PHE A 58 -62.64 -31.11 42.80
CA PHE A 58 -63.60 -30.15 42.27
C PHE A 58 -64.07 -29.14 43.33
N GLY A 59 -64.40 -29.61 44.53
CA GLY A 59 -64.74 -28.75 45.68
C GLY A 59 -63.61 -27.78 46.01
N ARG A 60 -62.36 -28.29 46.08
CA ARG A 60 -61.18 -27.45 46.29
C ARG A 60 -60.98 -26.41 45.19
N ARG A 61 -61.24 -26.77 43.93
CA ARG A 61 -61.08 -25.87 42.77
C ARG A 61 -62.11 -24.75 42.74
N ARG A 62 -63.31 -24.97 43.29
CA ARG A 62 -64.39 -23.97 43.30
C ARG A 62 -64.24 -22.92 44.41
N ARG A 63 -63.45 -23.20 45.44
CA ARG A 63 -63.20 -22.28 46.55
C ARG A 63 -62.54 -20.96 46.10
N PRO A 64 -63.00 -19.80 46.64
CA PRO A 64 -62.49 -18.48 46.26
C PRO A 64 -61.00 -18.31 46.57
N GLU A 65 -60.49 -18.92 47.64
CA GLU A 65 -59.08 -18.88 48.05
C GLU A 65 -58.19 -19.57 47.00
N CYS A 66 -58.62 -20.73 46.50
CA CYS A 66 -57.94 -21.46 45.43
C CYS A 66 -58.01 -20.74 44.09
N ARG A 67 -59.12 -20.04 43.78
CA ARG A 67 -59.24 -19.20 42.58
C ARG A 67 -58.33 -17.98 42.66
N ALA A 68 -58.28 -17.30 43.80
CA ALA A 68 -57.41 -16.15 44.05
C ALA A 68 -55.92 -16.54 43.95
N ALA A 69 -55.51 -17.66 44.55
CA ALA A 69 -54.15 -18.16 44.45
C ALA A 69 -53.77 -18.54 43.01
N ARG A 70 -54.67 -19.19 42.26
CA ARG A 70 -54.47 -19.49 40.84
C ARG A 70 -54.37 -18.24 39.99
N LYS A 71 -55.20 -17.22 40.24
CA LYS A 71 -55.13 -15.92 39.56
C LYS A 71 -53.76 -15.28 39.81
N ARG A 72 -53.30 -15.22 41.06
CA ARG A 72 -51.98 -14.69 41.43
C ARG A 72 -50.82 -15.42 40.73
N VAL A 73 -50.85 -16.75 40.68
CA VAL A 73 -49.83 -17.53 39.94
C VAL A 73 -49.89 -17.27 38.43
N ARG A 74 -51.08 -17.11 37.86
CA ARG A 74 -51.23 -16.76 36.43
C ARG A 74 -50.71 -15.34 36.16
N ASP A 75 -51.01 -14.39 37.04
CA ASP A 75 -50.58 -12.99 36.91
C ASP A 75 -49.05 -12.90 37.03
N LEU A 76 -48.43 -13.59 37.99
CA LEU A 76 -46.97 -13.66 38.11
C LEU A 76 -46.33 -14.38 36.92
N LYS A 77 -46.94 -15.45 36.40
CA LYS A 77 -46.45 -16.15 35.19
C LYS A 77 -46.61 -15.30 33.93
N ARG A 78 -47.64 -14.46 33.87
CA ARG A 78 -47.83 -13.50 32.79
C ARG A 78 -46.76 -12.41 32.87
N ARG A 79 -46.56 -11.82 34.05
CA ARG A 79 -45.47 -10.86 34.30
C ARG A 79 -44.09 -11.43 33.97
N SER A 80 -43.80 -12.68 34.34
CA SER A 80 -42.52 -13.32 34.02
C SER A 80 -42.32 -13.58 32.52
N ARG A 81 -43.40 -13.66 31.73
CA ARG A 81 -43.36 -13.79 30.26
C ARG A 81 -43.32 -12.44 29.56
N GLU A 82 -43.94 -11.42 30.16
CA GLU A 82 -43.89 -10.03 29.70
C GLU A 82 -42.48 -9.44 29.91
N LEU A 83 -41.77 -9.88 30.95
CA LEU A 83 -40.34 -9.62 31.11
C LEU A 83 -39.56 -10.45 30.05
N ALA A 84 -39.05 -9.76 29.03
CA ALA A 84 -38.26 -10.33 27.94
C ALA A 84 -37.06 -11.13 28.45
N ASP A 85 -36.54 -12.06 27.63
CA ASP A 85 -35.38 -12.89 28.03
C ASP A 85 -34.07 -12.10 28.01
N PRO A 86 -33.56 -11.68 29.18
CA PRO A 86 -32.44 -10.74 29.24
C PRO A 86 -31.10 -11.43 28.93
N ALA A 87 -31.01 -12.75 29.08
CA ALA A 87 -29.84 -13.54 28.72
C ALA A 87 -29.59 -13.48 27.21
N SER A 88 -30.63 -13.65 26.39
CA SER A 88 -30.51 -13.49 24.94
C SER A 88 -30.12 -12.07 24.52
N ALA A 89 -30.59 -11.05 25.26
CA ALA A 89 -30.24 -9.65 25.01
C ALA A 89 -28.79 -9.35 25.39
N HIS A 90 -28.30 -9.89 26.52
CA HIS A 90 -26.89 -9.82 26.90
C HIS A 90 -25.97 -10.43 25.85
N GLN A 91 -26.29 -11.65 25.38
CA GLN A 91 -25.52 -12.31 24.34
C GLN A 91 -25.48 -11.51 23.03
N ARG A 92 -26.55 -10.78 22.69
CA ARG A 92 -26.58 -9.89 21.52
C ARG A 92 -25.68 -8.68 21.71
N LEU A 93 -25.76 -8.00 22.86
CA LEU A 93 -24.89 -6.86 23.16
C LEU A 93 -23.41 -7.25 23.19
N GLU A 94 -23.05 -8.39 23.78
CA GLU A 94 -21.68 -8.89 23.76
C GLU A 94 -21.18 -9.14 22.35
N LYS A 95 -22.03 -9.72 21.47
CA LYS A 95 -21.69 -9.91 20.06
C LYS A 95 -21.49 -8.57 19.36
N GLU A 96 -22.35 -7.58 19.60
CA GLU A 96 -22.20 -6.24 19.03
C GLU A 96 -20.90 -5.56 19.47
N ILE A 97 -20.53 -5.65 20.75
CA ILE A 97 -19.26 -5.12 21.27
C ILE A 97 -18.07 -5.81 20.60
N ARG A 98 -18.09 -7.15 20.48
CA ARG A 98 -17.02 -7.90 19.79
C ARG A 98 -16.88 -7.48 18.33
N VAL A 99 -18.01 -7.35 17.61
CA VAL A 99 -18.01 -6.90 16.21
C VAL A 99 -17.43 -5.50 16.06
N LEU A 100 -17.73 -4.58 16.98
CA LEU A 100 -17.15 -3.23 17.00
C LEU A 100 -15.63 -3.26 17.24
N ASP A 101 -15.18 -4.06 18.22
CA ASP A 101 -13.75 -4.20 18.54
C ASP A 101 -12.98 -4.84 17.37
N ASP A 102 -13.53 -5.88 16.75
CA ASP A 102 -12.94 -6.54 15.58
C ASP A 102 -12.87 -5.60 14.36
N ALA A 103 -13.91 -4.79 14.13
CA ALA A 103 -13.91 -3.79 13.07
C ALA A 103 -12.83 -2.73 13.29
N LEU A 104 -12.69 -2.24 14.53
CA LEU A 104 -11.63 -1.29 14.89
C LEU A 104 -10.23 -1.90 14.72
N ALA A 105 -10.05 -3.17 15.11
CA ALA A 105 -8.79 -3.88 14.93
C ALA A 105 -8.42 -4.02 13.44
N LYS A 106 -9.38 -4.39 12.58
CA LYS A 106 -9.17 -4.47 11.12
C LYS A 106 -8.84 -3.11 10.49
N ASP A 107 -9.53 -2.06 10.91
CA ASP A 107 -9.25 -0.69 10.44
C ASP A 107 -7.85 -0.22 10.85
N ASN A 108 -7.44 -0.56 12.08
CA ASN A 108 -6.10 -0.28 12.58
C ASN A 108 -5.02 -0.99 11.78
N THR A 109 -5.18 -2.29 11.49
CA THR A 109 -4.20 -3.05 10.70
C THR A 109 -4.13 -2.53 9.26
N ALA A 110 -5.26 -2.19 8.63
CA ALA A 110 -5.28 -1.57 7.30
C ALA A 110 -4.57 -0.20 7.30
N SER A 111 -4.76 0.60 8.36
CA SER A 111 -4.08 1.88 8.51
C SER A 111 -2.57 1.72 8.69
N ASP A 112 -2.14 0.74 9.50
CA ASP A 112 -0.72 0.44 9.72
C ASP A 112 -0.04 -0.04 8.44
N GLN A 113 -0.70 -0.90 7.65
CA GLN A 113 -0.25 -1.29 6.30
C GLN A 113 -0.11 -0.08 5.37
N ARG A 114 -1.07 0.85 5.40
CA ARG A 114 -1.00 2.07 4.59
C ARG A 114 0.15 2.97 5.03
N ILE A 115 0.38 3.12 6.34
CA ILE A 115 1.52 3.88 6.86
C ILE A 115 2.84 3.26 6.40
N GLN A 116 2.98 1.92 6.47
CA GLN A 116 4.15 1.19 5.96
C GLN A 116 4.37 1.43 4.47
N ALA A 117 3.30 1.32 3.66
CA ALA A 117 3.36 1.61 2.23
C ALA A 117 3.83 3.04 1.95
N LEU A 118 3.39 4.03 2.73
CA LEU A 118 3.86 5.42 2.62
C LEU A 118 5.33 5.59 3.01
N GLN A 119 5.88 4.75 3.90
CA GLN A 119 7.33 4.78 4.21
C GLN A 119 8.14 4.25 3.02
N ILE A 120 7.67 3.18 2.40
CA ILE A 120 8.29 2.60 1.20
C ILE A 120 8.22 3.61 0.05
N GLU A 121 7.04 4.22 -0.20
CA GLU A 121 6.87 5.26 -1.24
C GLU A 121 7.83 6.44 -1.02
N LEU A 122 8.00 6.89 0.23
CA LEU A 122 8.96 7.95 0.55
C LEU A 122 10.40 7.54 0.23
N ARG A 123 10.83 6.36 0.68
CA ARG A 123 12.18 5.84 0.44
C ARG A 123 12.45 5.69 -1.07
N ASP A 124 11.55 5.05 -1.79
CA ASP A 124 11.69 4.80 -3.22
C ASP A 124 11.64 6.10 -4.02
N GLY A 125 10.74 7.02 -3.66
CA GLY A 125 10.66 8.35 -4.26
C GLY A 125 11.94 9.16 -4.06
N GLN A 126 12.50 9.17 -2.84
CA GLN A 126 13.78 9.83 -2.55
C GLN A 126 14.95 9.21 -3.33
N ALA A 127 14.98 7.88 -3.47
CA ALA A 127 15.99 7.17 -4.24
C ALA A 127 15.90 7.56 -5.74
N ARG A 128 14.71 7.57 -6.32
CA ARG A 128 14.48 8.00 -7.72
C ARG A 128 14.89 9.45 -7.96
N ILE A 129 14.57 10.36 -7.03
CA ILE A 129 14.98 11.77 -7.14
C ILE A 129 16.52 11.87 -7.10
N THR A 130 17.17 11.14 -6.18
CA THR A 130 18.63 11.17 -6.04
C THR A 130 19.34 10.56 -7.24
N MET A 131 18.83 9.44 -7.78
CA MET A 131 19.37 8.83 -9.01
C MET A 131 19.28 9.79 -10.20
N ASN A 132 18.14 10.48 -10.36
CA ASN A 132 17.97 11.47 -11.43
C ASN A 132 18.88 12.70 -11.25
N LEU A 133 19.07 13.15 -10.01
CA LEU A 133 20.01 14.22 -9.68
C LEU A 133 21.43 13.82 -10.10
N ASN A 134 21.91 12.67 -9.61
CA ASN A 134 23.26 12.18 -9.91
C ASN A 134 23.46 12.05 -11.42
N ARG A 135 22.52 11.43 -12.14
CA ARG A 135 22.62 11.31 -13.61
C ARG A 135 22.81 12.65 -14.30
N ARG A 136 22.04 13.68 -13.93
CA ARG A 136 22.12 15.02 -14.53
C ARG A 136 23.42 15.73 -14.14
N THR A 137 23.81 15.64 -12.87
CA THR A 137 25.03 16.26 -12.37
C THR A 137 26.27 15.61 -12.99
N ASP A 138 26.32 14.28 -13.06
CA ASP A 138 27.42 13.52 -13.67
C ASP A 138 27.57 13.86 -15.15
N GLN A 139 26.45 13.93 -15.89
CA GLN A 139 26.48 14.34 -17.29
C GLN A 139 27.04 15.76 -17.45
N ALA A 140 26.59 16.72 -16.65
CA ALA A 140 27.10 18.10 -16.70
C ALA A 140 28.57 18.21 -16.27
N GLN A 141 28.99 17.42 -15.28
CA GLN A 141 30.39 17.35 -14.84
C GLN A 141 31.30 16.75 -15.92
N GLN A 142 30.85 15.70 -16.61
CA GLN A 142 31.57 15.14 -17.76
C GLN A 142 31.74 16.18 -18.88
N GLN A 143 30.69 16.96 -19.17
CA GLN A 143 30.79 18.06 -20.14
C GLN A 143 31.78 19.13 -19.69
N LEU A 144 31.77 19.50 -18.40
CA LEU A 144 32.73 20.45 -17.83
C LEU A 144 34.18 19.96 -17.94
N ALA A 145 34.44 18.70 -17.61
CA ALA A 145 35.76 18.09 -17.73
C ALA A 145 36.25 18.06 -19.19
N GLY A 146 35.34 17.85 -20.15
CA GLY A 146 35.63 17.86 -21.58
C GLY A 146 35.90 19.24 -22.19
N LEU A 147 35.59 20.35 -21.50
CA LEU A 147 35.71 21.70 -22.07
C LEU A 147 37.14 22.08 -22.42
N ALA A 148 38.15 21.65 -21.65
CA ALA A 148 39.55 21.96 -21.94
C ALA A 148 40.02 21.30 -23.25
N ALA A 149 39.66 20.04 -23.46
CA ALA A 149 39.94 19.33 -24.71
C ALA A 149 39.18 19.96 -25.89
N LYS A 150 37.94 20.41 -25.67
CA LYS A 150 37.13 21.11 -26.68
C LYS A 150 37.73 22.46 -27.05
N GLU A 151 38.22 23.23 -26.08
CA GLU A 151 38.95 24.49 -26.29
C GLU A 151 40.20 24.25 -27.14
N ARG A 152 41.02 23.26 -26.76
CA ARG A 152 42.23 22.91 -27.51
C ARG A 152 41.95 22.54 -28.96
N ARG A 153 40.97 21.67 -29.19
CA ARG A 153 40.54 21.28 -30.55
C ARG A 153 40.07 22.47 -31.38
N ARG A 154 39.35 23.43 -30.78
CA ARG A 154 38.92 24.65 -31.46
C ARG A 154 40.09 25.56 -31.81
N ILE A 155 41.08 25.68 -30.91
CA ILE A 155 42.31 26.43 -31.17
C ILE A 155 43.10 25.79 -32.31
N ASP A 156 43.31 24.47 -32.27
CA ASP A 156 44.05 23.75 -33.30
C ASP A 156 43.37 23.88 -34.68
N LYS A 157 42.03 23.76 -34.72
CA LYS A 157 41.24 23.97 -35.94
C LYS A 157 41.32 25.41 -36.46
N ALA A 158 41.33 26.40 -35.58
CA ALA A 158 41.48 27.80 -35.97
C ALA A 158 42.91 28.15 -36.44
N LEU A 159 43.91 27.36 -36.04
CA LEU A 159 45.31 27.53 -36.44
C LEU A 159 45.59 26.95 -37.85
N GLU A 160 44.84 25.92 -38.24
CA GLU A 160 45.07 25.16 -39.48
C GLU A 160 45.18 26.03 -40.75
N PRO A 161 44.32 27.05 -40.99
CA PRO A 161 44.44 27.87 -42.19
C PRO A 161 45.73 28.69 -42.23
N ALA A 162 46.17 29.21 -41.08
CA ALA A 162 47.40 30.01 -40.99
C ALA A 162 48.65 29.14 -41.21
N VAL A 163 48.67 27.93 -40.64
CA VAL A 163 49.76 26.96 -40.85
C VAL A 163 49.81 26.54 -42.32
N ARG A 164 48.67 26.23 -42.93
CA ARG A 164 48.59 25.85 -44.35
C ARG A 164 49.08 26.97 -45.27
N ALA A 165 48.64 28.21 -45.03
CA ALA A 165 49.07 29.37 -45.79
C ALA A 165 50.59 29.61 -45.68
N HIS A 166 51.16 29.47 -44.47
CA HIS A 166 52.60 29.60 -44.24
C HIS A 166 53.42 28.54 -44.97
N ILE A 167 53.00 27.27 -44.89
CA ILE A 167 53.65 26.16 -45.60
C ILE A 167 53.62 26.42 -47.11
N GLN A 168 52.45 26.80 -47.65
CA GLN A 168 52.30 27.08 -49.07
C GLN A 168 53.16 28.27 -49.52
N ASP A 169 53.23 29.34 -48.73
CA ASP A 169 54.08 30.50 -49.05
C ASP A 169 55.57 30.13 -49.02
N LYS A 170 56.03 29.34 -48.05
CA LYS A 170 57.41 28.84 -47.99
C LYS A 170 57.75 27.99 -49.21
N LEU A 171 56.90 27.02 -49.56
CA LEU A 171 57.11 26.17 -50.74
C LEU A 171 57.11 26.96 -52.05
N ARG A 172 56.27 28.00 -52.15
CA ARG A 172 56.20 28.86 -53.34
C ARG A 172 57.45 29.71 -53.52
N ARG A 173 58.05 30.17 -52.42
CA ARG A 173 59.29 30.97 -52.44
C ARG A 173 60.54 30.16 -52.72
N THR A 174 60.55 28.87 -52.38
CA THR A 174 61.67 27.98 -52.65
C THR A 174 61.70 27.59 -54.12
N SER A 175 62.71 28.10 -54.83
CA SER A 175 62.91 27.87 -56.25
C SER A 175 63.35 26.44 -56.53
N ILE A 176 62.90 25.86 -57.64
CA ILE A 176 63.38 24.56 -58.11
C ILE A 176 64.89 24.57 -58.42
N GLN A 177 65.51 25.75 -58.57
CA GLN A 177 66.95 25.84 -58.76
C GLN A 177 67.77 25.34 -57.55
N GLU A 178 67.21 25.34 -56.35
CA GLU A 178 67.88 24.83 -55.15
C GLU A 178 68.13 23.31 -55.22
N THR A 179 67.39 22.59 -56.08
CA THR A 179 67.61 21.15 -56.29
C THR A 179 68.92 20.84 -56.99
N ARG A 180 69.63 21.84 -57.54
CA ARG A 180 70.98 21.65 -58.13
C ARG A 180 71.98 21.06 -57.14
N SER A 181 71.74 21.26 -55.85
CA SER A 181 72.54 20.70 -54.76
C SER A 181 72.30 19.21 -54.52
N LEU A 182 71.23 18.64 -55.06
CA LEU A 182 70.90 17.23 -54.93
C LEU A 182 71.72 16.37 -55.89
N SER A 183 72.08 15.17 -55.46
CA SER A 183 72.78 14.20 -56.32
C SER A 183 71.96 13.94 -57.59
N ASN A 184 72.63 13.96 -58.75
CA ASN A 184 72.04 13.74 -60.07
C ASN A 184 71.01 14.78 -60.54
N MET A 185 70.94 15.97 -59.93
CA MET A 185 70.06 17.10 -60.34
C MET A 185 70.82 18.26 -61.01
N GLY A 186 71.55 17.99 -62.09
CA GLY A 186 72.32 19.01 -62.79
C GLY A 186 71.47 20.12 -63.48
N ALA A 187 72.12 21.16 -64.01
CA ALA A 187 71.47 22.31 -64.63
C ALA A 187 70.46 21.95 -65.75
N LYS A 188 70.78 20.94 -66.58
CA LYS A 188 69.88 20.44 -67.64
C LYS A 188 68.57 19.88 -67.07
N MET A 189 68.62 19.21 -65.91
CA MET A 189 67.44 18.64 -65.27
C MET A 189 66.54 19.71 -64.68
N VAL A 190 67.14 20.72 -64.04
CA VAL A 190 66.41 21.89 -63.54
C VAL A 190 65.73 22.64 -64.67
N GLN A 191 66.39 22.78 -65.83
CA GLN A 191 65.77 23.38 -67.01
C GLN A 191 64.55 22.56 -67.48
N ALA A 192 64.69 21.24 -67.58
CA ALA A 192 63.58 20.36 -67.98
C ALA A 192 62.37 20.45 -67.02
N LEU A 193 62.61 20.59 -65.71
CA LEU A 193 61.56 20.84 -64.72
C LEU A 193 60.87 22.19 -64.96
N GLN A 194 61.65 23.24 -65.23
CA GLN A 194 61.13 24.58 -65.49
C GLN A 194 60.32 24.65 -66.80
N ASP A 195 60.79 23.97 -67.85
CA ASP A 195 60.10 23.85 -69.14
C ASP A 195 58.78 23.08 -69.00
N ALA A 196 58.74 22.09 -68.10
CA ALA A 196 57.50 21.40 -67.70
C ALA A 196 56.61 22.22 -66.75
N GLY A 197 56.96 23.49 -66.49
CA GLY A 197 56.21 24.42 -65.66
C GLY A 197 56.33 24.19 -64.16
N ILE A 198 57.35 23.45 -63.70
CA ILE A 198 57.68 23.28 -62.28
C ILE A 198 58.80 24.28 -61.95
N ARG A 199 58.44 25.42 -61.36
CA ARG A 199 59.38 26.52 -61.05
C ARG A 199 59.70 26.61 -59.56
N SER A 200 58.81 26.12 -58.71
CA SER A 200 58.93 26.13 -57.25
C SER A 200 58.56 24.78 -56.64
N ALA A 201 58.90 24.60 -55.36
CA ALA A 201 58.50 23.43 -54.59
C ALA A 201 56.97 23.31 -54.39
N ALA A 202 56.20 24.38 -54.65
CA ALA A 202 54.74 24.38 -54.57
C ALA A 202 54.05 23.86 -55.84
N ASP A 203 54.75 23.82 -56.99
CA ASP A 203 54.14 23.49 -58.29
C ASP A 203 53.87 22.00 -58.47
N PHE A 204 54.42 21.16 -57.60
CA PHE A 204 54.10 19.75 -57.49
C PHE A 204 53.83 19.38 -56.03
N ILE A 205 53.03 18.35 -55.80
CA ILE A 205 52.64 17.85 -54.46
C ILE A 205 53.18 16.44 -54.19
N GLY A 206 53.59 15.72 -55.22
CA GLY A 206 54.08 14.37 -55.09
C GLY A 206 54.53 13.78 -56.42
N VAL A 207 54.91 12.51 -56.36
CA VAL A 207 55.34 11.71 -57.49
C VAL A 207 54.44 10.50 -57.62
N ASP A 208 54.12 10.12 -58.84
CA ASP A 208 53.30 8.95 -59.17
C ASP A 208 54.08 8.04 -60.11
N PHE A 209 54.21 6.78 -59.72
CA PHE A 209 54.99 5.79 -60.45
C PHE A 209 54.05 5.01 -61.36
N SER A 210 54.34 5.02 -62.66
CA SER A 210 53.63 4.17 -63.61
C SER A 210 53.98 2.70 -63.36
N HIS A 211 53.18 1.78 -63.91
CA HIS A 211 53.50 0.34 -63.93
C HIS A 211 54.82 0.04 -64.65
N ASN A 212 55.29 0.96 -65.49
CA ASN A 212 56.65 0.93 -66.03
C ASN A 212 57.60 1.73 -65.11
N PRO A 213 58.62 1.10 -64.49
CA PRO A 213 59.53 1.77 -63.56
C PRO A 213 60.38 2.87 -64.22
N SER A 214 60.42 2.92 -65.55
CA SER A 214 61.10 3.97 -66.32
C SER A 214 60.23 5.23 -66.53
N VAL A 215 58.96 5.23 -66.11
CA VAL A 215 58.02 6.34 -66.32
C VAL A 215 57.50 6.87 -64.98
N VAL A 216 57.94 8.07 -64.64
CA VAL A 216 57.50 8.78 -63.44
C VAL A 216 56.76 10.06 -63.80
N TYR A 217 55.68 10.35 -63.08
CA TYR A 217 54.90 11.57 -63.20
C TYR A 217 55.04 12.42 -61.94
N LEU A 218 55.23 13.73 -62.12
CA LEU A 218 55.03 14.70 -61.04
C LEU A 218 53.56 15.09 -61.00
N VAL A 219 52.97 15.10 -59.80
CA VAL A 219 51.56 15.45 -59.59
C VAL A 219 51.47 16.90 -59.17
N ARG A 220 50.71 17.72 -59.89
CA ARG A 220 50.43 19.12 -59.53
C ARG A 220 49.35 19.22 -58.43
N PRO A 221 49.24 20.36 -57.73
CA PRO A 221 48.16 20.58 -56.74
C PRO A 221 46.74 20.33 -57.25
N GLY A 222 46.49 20.49 -58.56
CA GLY A 222 45.20 20.19 -59.21
C GLY A 222 45.01 18.73 -59.64
N GLY A 223 45.91 17.81 -59.25
CA GLY A 223 45.85 16.39 -59.63
C GLY A 223 46.40 16.06 -61.03
N GLN A 224 46.78 17.08 -61.81
CA GLN A 224 47.38 16.89 -63.13
C GLN A 224 48.74 16.18 -63.01
N ARG A 225 48.91 15.10 -63.79
CA ARG A 225 50.15 14.33 -63.88
C ARG A 225 51.01 14.85 -65.03
N ILE A 226 52.28 15.11 -64.78
CA ILE A 226 53.22 15.66 -65.77
C ILE A 226 54.46 14.80 -65.84
N ARG A 227 54.79 14.38 -67.05
CA ARG A 227 56.03 13.65 -67.33
C ARG A 227 57.13 14.64 -67.67
N VAL A 228 58.25 14.54 -66.96
CA VAL A 228 59.44 15.34 -67.24
C VAL A 228 60.51 14.41 -67.82
N PRO A 229 60.99 14.66 -69.05
CA PRO A 229 62.02 13.83 -69.65
C PRO A 229 63.28 13.73 -68.78
N GLY A 230 63.79 12.51 -68.59
CA GLY A 230 65.00 12.25 -67.81
C GLY A 230 64.78 12.17 -66.28
N ILE A 231 63.55 12.31 -65.78
CA ILE A 231 63.21 11.98 -64.38
C ILE A 231 62.80 10.51 -64.31
N GLY A 232 63.74 9.67 -63.86
CA GLY A 232 63.46 8.31 -63.42
C GLY A 232 63.21 8.25 -61.91
N GLU A 233 63.00 7.03 -61.41
CA GLU A 233 62.65 6.75 -60.00
C GLU A 233 63.58 7.44 -59.00
N ALA A 234 64.90 7.21 -59.08
CA ALA A 234 65.86 7.78 -58.12
C ALA A 234 65.80 9.32 -58.03
N ARG A 235 65.59 10.00 -59.17
CA ARG A 235 65.47 11.46 -59.25
C ARG A 235 64.13 11.95 -58.71
N ALA A 236 63.05 11.23 -58.99
CA ALA A 236 61.72 11.56 -58.48
C ALA A 236 61.64 11.38 -56.97
N THR A 237 62.21 10.31 -56.42
CA THR A 237 62.33 10.08 -54.98
C THR A 237 63.14 11.21 -54.33
N ALA A 238 64.30 11.58 -54.89
CA ALA A 238 65.09 12.70 -54.39
C ALA A 238 64.32 14.04 -54.39
N LEU A 239 63.49 14.31 -55.40
CA LEU A 239 62.63 15.50 -55.43
C LEU A 239 61.51 15.45 -54.39
N SER A 240 60.89 14.27 -54.22
CA SER A 240 59.87 14.05 -53.19
C SER A 240 60.45 14.28 -51.80
N ASP A 241 61.61 13.69 -51.50
CA ASP A 241 62.29 13.80 -50.21
C ASP A 241 62.72 15.24 -49.93
N TRP A 242 63.28 15.93 -50.94
CA TRP A 242 63.63 17.34 -50.84
C TRP A 242 62.42 18.22 -50.51
N ARG A 243 61.31 18.02 -51.22
CA ARG A 243 60.06 18.74 -50.97
C ARG A 243 59.48 18.42 -49.59
N GLN A 244 59.45 17.15 -49.19
CA GLN A 244 59.00 16.76 -47.85
C GLN A 244 59.87 17.39 -46.75
N GLY A 245 61.19 17.46 -46.95
CA GLY A 245 62.10 18.17 -46.06
C GLY A 245 61.84 19.67 -45.98
N LEU A 246 61.43 20.30 -47.09
CA LEU A 246 60.97 21.70 -47.09
C LEU A 246 59.64 21.87 -46.35
N GLU A 247 58.67 20.98 -46.58
CA GLU A 247 57.40 20.99 -45.85
C GLU A 247 57.61 20.82 -44.35
N HIS A 248 58.51 19.92 -43.93
CA HIS A 248 58.84 19.71 -42.54
C HIS A 248 59.44 20.97 -41.90
N ARG A 249 60.40 21.62 -42.57
CA ARG A 249 60.99 22.89 -42.12
C ARG A 249 59.97 24.04 -42.10
N ALA A 250 59.10 24.10 -43.10
CA ALA A 250 58.04 25.09 -43.16
C ALA A 250 57.03 24.90 -42.03
N ARG A 251 56.69 23.65 -41.70
CA ARG A 251 55.81 23.30 -40.58
C ARG A 251 56.46 23.60 -39.22
N ALA A 252 57.76 23.34 -39.07
CA ALA A 252 58.51 23.66 -37.85
C ALA A 252 58.59 25.18 -37.59
N SER A 253 58.55 26.00 -38.65
CA SER A 253 58.54 27.47 -38.56
C SER A 253 57.14 28.09 -38.67
N ALA A 254 56.08 27.27 -38.75
CA ALA A 254 54.72 27.77 -38.90
C ALA A 254 54.23 28.46 -37.62
N PRO A 255 53.26 29.39 -37.73
CA PRO A 255 52.64 30.00 -36.55
C PRO A 255 52.10 28.92 -35.60
N THR A 256 52.50 29.00 -34.33
CA THR A 256 52.01 28.09 -33.27
C THR A 256 50.85 28.69 -32.48
N THR A 257 50.52 29.95 -32.75
CA THR A 257 49.50 30.72 -32.04
C THR A 257 48.44 31.24 -33.01
N VAL A 258 47.18 31.10 -32.61
CA VAL A 258 46.04 31.70 -33.30
C VAL A 258 46.00 33.22 -33.10
N PRO A 259 45.40 33.99 -34.03
CA PRO A 259 45.19 35.42 -33.85
C PRO A 259 44.52 35.75 -32.51
N PRO A 260 44.94 36.83 -31.82
CA PRO A 260 44.42 37.18 -30.50
C PRO A 260 42.89 37.29 -30.45
N ALA A 261 42.27 37.86 -31.50
CA ALA A 261 40.81 37.98 -31.61
C ALA A 261 40.11 36.61 -31.66
N ALA A 262 40.60 35.67 -32.48
CA ALA A 262 40.06 34.31 -32.57
C ALA A 262 40.22 33.55 -31.24
N LYS A 263 41.39 33.69 -30.59
CA LYS A 263 41.64 33.10 -29.27
C LYS A 263 40.69 33.66 -28.21
N ALA A 264 40.45 34.97 -28.21
CA ALA A 264 39.53 35.62 -27.29
C ALA A 264 38.10 35.14 -27.50
N GLN A 265 37.65 35.02 -28.75
CA GLN A 265 36.32 34.50 -29.07
C GLN A 265 36.14 33.04 -28.60
N ILE A 266 37.10 32.16 -28.89
CA ILE A 266 37.05 30.75 -28.44
C ILE A 266 36.96 30.67 -26.91
N LYS A 267 37.74 31.49 -26.19
CA LYS A 267 37.69 31.55 -24.73
C LYS A 267 36.35 32.05 -24.21
N ALA A 268 35.77 33.08 -24.85
CA ALA A 268 34.46 33.61 -24.49
C ALA A 268 33.37 32.54 -24.66
N ASP A 269 33.36 31.82 -25.78
CA ASP A 269 32.41 30.72 -26.02
C ASP A 269 32.53 29.60 -24.97
N ILE A 270 33.77 29.19 -24.66
CA ILE A 270 34.03 28.16 -23.65
C ILE A 270 33.63 28.63 -22.25
N ALA A 271 33.84 29.91 -21.92
CA ALA A 271 33.39 30.50 -20.67
C ALA A 271 31.85 30.50 -20.57
N THR A 272 31.14 30.79 -21.65
CA THR A 272 29.67 30.69 -21.73
C THR A 272 29.22 29.25 -21.49
N LEU A 273 29.79 28.27 -22.20
CA LEU A 273 29.47 26.85 -22.01
C LEU A 273 29.72 26.40 -20.56
N ARG A 274 30.83 26.84 -19.96
CA ARG A 274 31.14 26.56 -18.55
C ARG A 274 30.08 27.12 -17.60
N ARG A 275 29.60 28.34 -17.85
CA ARG A 275 28.52 28.95 -17.06
C ARG A 275 27.23 28.16 -17.22
N THR A 276 26.87 27.76 -18.44
CA THR A 276 25.68 26.96 -18.72
C THR A 276 25.70 25.64 -17.96
N HIS A 277 26.77 24.84 -18.07
CA HIS A 277 26.83 23.55 -17.36
C HIS A 277 26.87 23.70 -15.83
N LYS A 278 27.48 24.76 -15.30
CA LYS A 278 27.40 25.06 -13.86
C LYS A 278 25.98 25.45 -13.43
N ALA A 279 25.26 26.19 -14.27
CA ALA A 279 23.87 26.55 -14.01
C ALA A 279 22.96 25.31 -14.06
N GLU A 280 23.20 24.39 -14.99
CA GLU A 280 22.48 23.11 -15.08
C GLU A 280 22.62 22.27 -13.81
N ILE A 281 23.83 22.19 -13.23
CA ILE A 281 24.07 21.49 -11.96
C ILE A 281 23.24 22.14 -10.83
N LYS A 282 23.38 23.46 -10.65
CA LYS A 282 22.63 24.20 -9.61
C LYS A 282 21.12 24.05 -9.78
N GLN A 283 20.63 24.08 -11.01
CA GLN A 283 19.22 23.90 -11.31
C GLN A 283 18.77 22.48 -10.97
N ALA A 284 19.53 21.46 -11.35
CA ALA A 284 19.23 20.06 -11.02
C ALA A 284 19.18 19.83 -9.49
N GLU A 285 20.12 20.41 -8.75
CA GLU A 285 20.16 20.39 -7.29
C GLU A 285 18.91 21.06 -6.68
N ALA A 286 18.57 22.27 -7.14
CA ALA A 286 17.40 23.00 -6.67
C ALA A 286 16.09 22.25 -6.95
N GLU A 287 15.92 21.72 -8.17
CA GLU A 287 14.76 20.92 -8.53
C GLU A 287 14.66 19.63 -7.69
N ALA A 288 15.79 18.97 -7.41
CA ALA A 288 15.81 17.77 -6.58
C ALA A 288 15.41 18.08 -5.13
N LEU A 289 15.90 19.20 -4.57
CA LEU A 289 15.51 19.66 -3.24
C LEU A 289 14.02 19.98 -3.17
N GLN A 290 13.48 20.72 -4.15
CA GLN A 290 12.05 21.03 -4.23
C GLN A 290 11.20 19.76 -4.31
N LYS A 291 11.59 18.80 -5.16
CA LYS A 291 10.88 17.51 -5.29
C LYS A 291 10.94 16.69 -4.00
N LYS A 292 12.09 16.65 -3.30
CA LYS A 292 12.21 15.97 -2.00
C LYS A 292 11.31 16.61 -0.95
N ALA A 293 11.30 17.95 -0.85
CA ALA A 293 10.45 18.67 0.08
C ALA A 293 8.95 18.45 -0.21
N ALA A 294 8.54 18.52 -1.48
CA ALA A 294 7.17 18.27 -1.89
C ALA A 294 6.71 16.84 -1.59
N LEU A 295 7.55 15.84 -1.88
CA LEU A 295 7.28 14.44 -1.55
C LEU A 295 7.15 14.25 -0.04
N GLN A 296 8.08 14.78 0.74
CA GLN A 296 8.06 14.67 2.19
C GLN A 296 6.80 15.33 2.78
N ARG A 297 6.45 16.53 2.31
CA ARG A 297 5.23 17.22 2.74
C ARG A 297 3.98 16.39 2.44
N ARG A 298 3.83 15.90 1.21
CA ARG A 298 2.68 15.05 0.82
C ARG A 298 2.56 13.82 1.72
N ILE A 299 3.66 13.10 1.96
CA ILE A 299 3.65 11.89 2.80
C ILE A 299 3.31 12.24 4.26
N THR A 300 3.86 13.34 4.80
CA THR A 300 3.53 13.82 6.14
C THR A 300 2.04 14.18 6.27
N ASP A 301 1.49 14.90 5.29
CA ASP A 301 0.09 15.30 5.25
C ASP A 301 -0.83 14.08 5.17
N GLU A 302 -0.50 13.09 4.32
CA GLU A 302 -1.25 11.81 4.23
C GLU A 302 -1.21 11.05 5.56
N ARG A 303 -0.04 10.97 6.23
CA ARG A 303 0.07 10.33 7.56
C ARG A 303 -0.74 11.06 8.62
N ALA A 304 -0.67 12.39 8.67
CA ALA A 304 -1.44 13.19 9.62
C ALA A 304 -2.95 12.96 9.41
N ARG A 305 -3.40 12.92 8.16
CA ARG A 305 -4.79 12.59 7.81
C ARG A 305 -5.21 11.20 8.28
N LEU A 306 -4.38 10.17 8.05
CA LEU A 306 -4.67 8.80 8.51
C LEU A 306 -4.74 8.72 10.04
N THR A 307 -3.81 9.37 10.74
CA THR A 307 -3.82 9.43 12.21
C THR A 307 -5.08 10.13 12.73
N GLY A 308 -5.47 11.25 12.13
CA GLY A 308 -6.70 11.96 12.50
C GLY A 308 -7.96 11.10 12.27
N GLN A 309 -8.03 10.38 11.14
CA GLN A 309 -9.12 9.44 10.86
C GLN A 309 -9.16 8.29 11.89
N ARG A 310 -8.01 7.75 12.27
CA ARG A 310 -7.90 6.68 13.28
C ARG A 310 -8.39 7.15 14.64
N GLN A 311 -7.97 8.35 15.06
CA GLN A 311 -8.42 8.96 16.31
C GLN A 311 -9.94 9.18 16.31
N GLN A 312 -10.49 9.74 15.23
CA GLN A 312 -11.93 9.97 15.12
C GLN A 312 -12.73 8.66 15.22
N ARG A 313 -12.33 7.63 14.47
CA ARG A 313 -12.99 6.31 14.53
C ARG A 313 -12.86 5.67 15.91
N ALA A 314 -11.70 5.79 16.55
CA ALA A 314 -11.51 5.28 17.91
C ALA A 314 -12.46 5.97 18.91
N MET A 315 -12.63 7.30 18.83
CA MET A 315 -13.61 8.02 19.65
C MET A 315 -15.05 7.56 19.37
N ASP A 316 -15.42 7.41 18.09
CA ASP A 316 -16.77 6.97 17.71
C ASP A 316 -17.06 5.55 18.19
N THR A 317 -16.09 4.64 18.10
CA THR A 317 -16.19 3.28 18.65
C THR A 317 -16.29 3.31 20.17
N GLN A 318 -15.51 4.15 20.86
CA GLN A 318 -15.60 4.30 22.32
C GLN A 318 -16.98 4.82 22.76
N ARG A 319 -17.55 5.80 22.04
CA ARG A 319 -18.90 6.31 22.30
C ARG A 319 -19.95 5.21 22.16
N LYS A 320 -19.95 4.50 21.03
CA LYS A 320 -20.86 3.36 20.81
C LYS A 320 -20.70 2.28 21.87
N ARG A 321 -19.46 1.95 22.24
CA ARG A 321 -19.18 0.98 23.30
C ARG A 321 -19.76 1.43 24.64
N ALA A 322 -19.61 2.70 25.00
CA ALA A 322 -20.20 3.25 26.23
C ALA A 322 -21.73 3.14 26.23
N GLU A 323 -22.39 3.43 25.10
CA GLU A 323 -23.84 3.27 24.93
C GLU A 323 -24.27 1.80 25.10
N LEU A 324 -23.56 0.85 24.49
CA LEU A 324 -23.86 -0.58 24.63
C LEU A 324 -23.66 -1.07 26.08
N LEU A 325 -22.60 -0.61 26.76
CA LEU A 325 -22.37 -0.91 28.17
C LEU A 325 -23.46 -0.31 29.07
N GLN A 326 -23.98 0.87 28.74
CA GLN A 326 -25.10 1.46 29.46
C GLN A 326 -26.38 0.62 29.28
N ARG A 327 -26.66 0.13 28.07
CA ARG A 327 -27.77 -0.80 27.81
C ARG A 327 -27.61 -2.11 28.57
N GLN A 328 -26.39 -2.64 28.66
CA GLN A 328 -26.08 -3.84 29.43
C GLN A 328 -26.42 -3.65 30.92
N LYS A 329 -26.06 -2.49 31.51
CA LYS A 329 -26.44 -2.16 32.89
C LYS A 329 -27.96 -2.08 33.08
N GLN A 330 -28.69 -1.54 32.12
CA GLN A 330 -30.16 -1.49 32.17
C GLN A 330 -30.77 -2.90 32.13
N LEU A 331 -30.22 -3.80 31.32
CA LEU A 331 -30.66 -5.20 31.27
C LEU A 331 -30.37 -5.96 32.57
N ALA A 332 -29.26 -5.70 33.26
CA ALA A 332 -28.99 -6.28 34.57
C ALA A 332 -30.07 -5.90 35.61
N GLY A 333 -30.65 -4.69 35.50
CA GLY A 333 -31.82 -4.30 36.29
C GLY A 333 -33.06 -5.13 35.97
N ALA A 334 -33.33 -5.35 34.69
CA ALA A 334 -34.44 -6.20 34.24
C ALA A 334 -34.26 -7.68 34.64
N GLU A 335 -33.02 -8.18 34.68
CA GLU A 335 -32.67 -9.51 35.22
C GLU A 335 -33.03 -9.64 36.68
N ALA A 336 -32.65 -8.66 37.50
CA ALA A 336 -32.99 -8.65 38.91
C ALA A 336 -34.50 -8.63 39.14
N GLU A 337 -35.25 -7.87 38.35
CA GLU A 337 -36.73 -7.85 38.40
C GLU A 337 -37.33 -9.20 38.00
N ARG A 338 -36.84 -9.81 36.92
CA ARG A 338 -37.31 -11.14 36.49
C ARG A 338 -37.00 -12.20 37.54
N ALA A 339 -35.79 -12.22 38.09
CA ALA A 339 -35.40 -13.13 39.16
C ALA A 339 -36.29 -12.95 40.42
N ARG A 340 -36.63 -11.70 40.77
CA ARG A 340 -37.59 -11.41 41.86
C ARG A 340 -38.97 -11.98 41.56
N VAL A 341 -39.52 -11.75 40.37
CA VAL A 341 -40.84 -12.29 39.96
C VAL A 341 -40.85 -13.81 39.93
N GLU A 342 -39.77 -14.44 39.45
CA GLU A 342 -39.63 -15.90 39.44
C GLU A 342 -39.52 -16.48 40.86
N ALA A 343 -38.75 -15.84 41.75
CA ALA A 343 -38.66 -16.21 43.16
C ALA A 343 -40.01 -16.04 43.89
N GLU A 344 -40.73 -14.94 43.65
CA GLU A 344 -42.08 -14.72 44.16
C GLU A 344 -43.08 -15.77 43.65
N LEU A 345 -42.97 -16.14 42.38
CA LEU A 345 -43.78 -17.19 41.78
C LEU A 345 -43.48 -18.56 42.37
N ALA A 346 -42.20 -18.88 42.60
CA ALA A 346 -41.80 -20.12 43.26
C ALA A 346 -42.32 -20.17 44.70
N ARG A 347 -42.15 -19.09 45.46
CA ARG A 347 -42.67 -18.93 46.83
C ARG A 347 -44.19 -19.02 46.88
N THR A 348 -44.90 -18.31 45.99
CA THR A 348 -46.37 -18.35 45.92
C THR A 348 -46.85 -19.76 45.58
N ARG A 349 -46.14 -20.51 44.73
CA ARG A 349 -46.47 -21.91 44.42
C ARG A 349 -46.26 -22.85 45.60
N THR A 350 -45.14 -22.72 46.32
CA THR A 350 -44.86 -23.55 47.50
C THR A 350 -45.85 -23.23 48.63
N GLU A 351 -46.12 -21.95 48.89
CA GLU A 351 -47.14 -21.50 49.86
C GLU A 351 -48.55 -21.99 49.48
N THR A 352 -48.95 -21.86 48.21
CA THR A 352 -50.26 -22.35 47.74
C THR A 352 -50.35 -23.87 47.87
N ARG A 353 -49.29 -24.62 47.55
CA ARG A 353 -49.27 -26.08 47.74
C ARG A 353 -49.28 -26.49 49.22
N GLY A 354 -48.59 -25.74 50.07
CA GLY A 354 -48.47 -26.02 51.50
C GLY A 354 -49.70 -25.60 52.31
N ALA A 355 -50.35 -24.49 51.99
CA ALA A 355 -51.53 -23.96 52.68
C ALA A 355 -52.86 -24.47 52.08
N LEU A 356 -52.93 -24.57 50.74
CA LEU A 356 -54.14 -24.96 50.00
C LEU A 356 -53.96 -26.31 49.27
N GLY A 357 -53.03 -27.14 49.76
CA GLY A 357 -52.75 -28.47 49.23
C GLY A 357 -53.90 -29.45 49.47
N THR A 358 -53.87 -30.58 48.74
CA THR A 358 -54.89 -31.64 48.88
C THR A 358 -54.97 -32.15 50.32
N GLY A 359 -53.83 -32.37 50.98
CA GLY A 359 -53.80 -32.87 52.36
C GLY A 359 -54.40 -31.89 53.38
N LYS A 360 -54.11 -30.58 53.26
CA LYS A 360 -54.72 -29.58 54.14
C LYS A 360 -56.21 -29.39 53.86
N TYR A 361 -56.65 -29.51 52.61
CA TYR A 361 -58.06 -29.45 52.26
C TYR A 361 -58.83 -30.65 52.84
N LEU A 362 -58.28 -31.86 52.74
CA LEU A 362 -58.85 -33.06 53.36
C LEU A 362 -58.91 -32.91 54.88
N ARG A 363 -57.85 -32.42 55.52
CA ARG A 363 -57.85 -32.10 56.96
C ARG A 363 -58.96 -31.10 57.30
N PHE A 364 -59.08 -30.01 56.54
CA PHE A 364 -60.14 -29.01 56.71
C PHE A 364 -61.56 -29.60 56.54
N LEU A 365 -61.76 -30.48 55.55
CA LEU A 365 -63.03 -31.20 55.35
C LEU A 365 -63.39 -32.10 56.53
N LEU A 366 -62.39 -32.69 57.21
CA LEU A 366 -62.58 -33.54 58.38
C LEU A 366 -62.75 -32.71 59.66
N THR A 367 -61.83 -31.79 59.96
CA THR A 367 -61.73 -31.09 61.25
C THR A 367 -62.36 -29.70 61.29
N GLY A 368 -62.61 -29.09 60.13
CA GLY A 368 -63.29 -27.78 60.02
C GLY A 368 -62.39 -26.59 60.32
N ARG A 369 -61.09 -26.86 60.42
CA ARG A 369 -60.00 -25.93 60.69
C ARG A 369 -58.91 -26.07 59.65
#